data_AF-A0A924VSK4-F1
#
_entry.id   AF-A0A924VSK4-F1
#
_cell.length_a   1.000
_cell.length_b   1.000
_cell.length_c   1.000
_cell.angle_alpha   90.00
_cell.angle_beta   90.00
_cell.angle_gamma   90.00
#
_symmetry.space_group_name_H-M   'P 1'
#
loop_
_entity.id
_entity.type
_entity.pdbx_description
1 polymer ?
#
loop_
_entity_poly.entity_id
_entity_poly.type
_entity_poly.pdbx_seq_one_letter_code
_entity_poly.pdbx_strand_id
1 'polypeptide(L)' 'MKGAINIPPAELMAGTKKMKEIPKDANIVLYCLSGSRSNASMHYLRQMGYANLTNGINKEHVASKYGI' A
#
# COMPACT_ATOMS: atom_id res chain seq x y z
N MET A 1 -10.31 -5.66 2.59
CA MET A 1 -10.10 -6.55 3.75
C MET A 1 -10.54 -5.79 4.99
N LYS A 2 -10.99 -6.45 6.07
CA LYS A 2 -11.37 -5.72 7.30
C LYS A 2 -10.11 -5.07 7.88
N GLY A 3 -10.14 -3.75 8.11
CA GLY A 3 -8.96 -3.00 8.57
C GLY A 3 -8.01 -2.51 7.46
N ALA A 4 -8.22 -2.86 6.19
CA ALA A 4 -7.47 -2.26 5.10
C ALA A 4 -8.04 -0.88 4.72
N ILE A 5 -7.16 0.10 4.53
CA ILE A 5 -7.54 1.45 4.08
C ILE A 5 -7.54 1.46 2.55
N ASN A 6 -8.68 1.81 1.94
CA ASN A 6 -8.74 2.02 0.49
C ASN A 6 -8.24 3.43 0.15
N ILE A 7 -7.15 3.49 -0.62
CA ILE A 7 -6.59 4.73 -1.16
C ILE A 7 -6.41 4.53 -2.68
N PRO A 8 -7.24 5.18 -3.51
CA PRO A 8 -7.06 5.15 -4.96
C PRO A 8 -5.69 5.73 -5.36
N PRO A 9 -5.04 5.23 -6.44
CA PRO A 9 -3.73 5.74 -6.88
C PRO A 9 -3.70 7.25 -7.12
N ALA A 10 -4.77 7.83 -7.65
CA ALA A 10 -4.88 9.27 -7.84
C ALA A 10 -4.87 10.04 -6.52
N GLU A 11 -5.59 9.56 -5.50
CA GLU A 11 -5.59 10.15 -4.15
C GLU A 11 -4.21 10.02 -3.50
N LEU A 12 -3.55 8.88 -3.70
CA LEU A 12 -2.20 8.64 -3.19
C LEU A 12 -1.20 9.64 -3.79
N MET A 13 -1.20 9.78 -5.12
CA MET A 13 -0.30 10.69 -5.85
C MET A 13 -0.56 12.17 -5.55
N ALA A 14 -1.78 12.52 -5.16
CA ALA A 14 -2.13 13.86 -4.68
C ALA A 14 -1.60 14.15 -3.26
N GLY A 15 -0.89 13.22 -2.62
CA GLY A 15 -0.30 13.42 -1.29
C GLY A 15 -1.34 13.36 -0.17
N THR A 16 -2.23 12.36 -0.22
CA THR A 16 -3.31 12.15 0.77
C THR A 16 -2.81 12.30 2.21
N LYS A 17 -3.62 12.97 3.05
CA LYS A 17 -3.33 13.15 4.48
C LYS A 17 -3.21 11.82 5.22
N LYS A 18 -3.92 10.77 4.76
CA LYS A 18 -3.88 9.41 5.34
C LYS A 18 -2.47 8.83 5.39
N MET A 19 -1.61 9.18 4.43
CA MET A 19 -0.22 8.72 4.44
C MET A 19 0.64 9.50 5.43
N LYS A 20 0.35 10.80 5.66
CA LYS A 20 1.14 11.66 6.56
C LYS A 20 1.13 11.20 8.01
N GLU A 21 0.08 10.50 8.42
CA GLU A 21 -0.07 9.93 9.78
C GLU A 21 0.69 8.60 9.94
N ILE A 22 1.14 8.00 8.85
CA ILE A 22 1.84 6.71 8.87
C ILE A 22 3.36 6.95 8.97
N PRO A 23 4.04 6.37 9.98
CA PRO A 23 5.50 6.42 10.09
C PRO A 23 6.21 5.91 8.83
N LYS A 24 7.37 6.51 8.51
CA LYS A 24 8.13 6.18 7.28
C LYS A 24 8.78 4.79 7.31
N ASP A 25 9.00 4.26 8.49
CA ASP A 25 9.52 2.92 8.77
C ASP A 25 8.41 1.87 8.96
N ALA A 26 7.14 2.26 8.87
CA ALA A 26 6.03 1.31 9.00
C ALA A 26 6.08 0.24 7.88
N ASN A 27 5.75 -0.99 8.24
CA ASN A 27 5.55 -2.08 7.29
C ASN A 27 4.21 -1.88 6.55
N ILE A 28 4.27 -1.52 5.27
CA ILE A 28 3.08 -1.24 4.44
C ILE A 28 2.94 -2.33 3.38
N VAL A 29 1.79 -3.00 3.38
CA VAL A 29 1.40 -3.97 2.35
C VAL A 29 0.39 -3.32 1.42
N LEU A 30 0.72 -3.23 0.13
CA LEU A 30 -0.17 -2.72 -0.90
C LEU A 30 -0.72 -3.88 -1.72
N TYR A 31 -2.02 -3.88 -2.00
CA TYR A 31 -2.63 -4.87 -2.89
C TYR A 31 -3.65 -4.21 -3.82
N CYS A 32 -3.90 -4.83 -4.98
CA CYS A 32 -4.97 -4.42 -5.87
C CYS A 32 -5.66 -5.66 -6.44
N LEU A 33 -5.93 -5.71 -7.75
CA LEU A 33 -6.47 -6.91 -8.40
C LEU A 33 -5.37 -7.86 -8.88
N SER A 34 -4.31 -7.32 -9.48
CA SER A 34 -3.22 -8.06 -10.14
C SER A 34 -1.82 -7.70 -9.63
N GLY A 35 -1.71 -6.79 -8.67
CA GLY A 35 -0.44 -6.22 -8.19
C GLY A 35 0.11 -5.03 -8.99
N SER A 36 -0.39 -4.75 -10.21
CA SER A 36 0.20 -3.72 -11.08
C SER A 36 0.09 -2.30 -10.49
N ARG A 37 -1.09 -1.92 -9.98
CA ARG A 37 -1.31 -0.60 -9.36
C ARG A 37 -0.53 -0.46 -8.06
N SER A 38 -0.50 -1.52 -7.25
CA SER A 38 0.26 -1.58 -6.01
C SER A 38 1.75 -1.37 -6.25
N ASN A 39 2.30 -1.98 -7.30
CA ASN A 39 3.69 -1.76 -7.70
C ASN A 39 3.98 -0.32 -8.09
N ALA A 40 3.11 0.29 -8.92
CA ALA A 40 3.25 1.70 -9.30
C ALA A 40 3.19 2.63 -8.07
N SER A 41 2.22 2.40 -7.17
CA SER A 41 2.07 3.14 -5.93
C SER A 41 3.27 2.98 -4.98
N MET A 42 3.91 1.81 -4.95
CA MET A 42 5.12 1.60 -4.16
C MET A 42 6.28 2.49 -4.61
N HIS A 43 6.48 2.69 -5.91
CA HIS A 43 7.53 3.58 -6.40
C HIS A 43 7.34 5.01 -5.89
N TYR A 44 6.10 5.51 -5.90
CA TYR A 44 5.77 6.81 -5.36
C TYR A 44 6.00 6.89 -3.84
N LEU A 45 5.58 5.87 -3.08
CA LEU A 45 5.83 5.81 -1.64
C LEU A 45 7.32 5.75 -1.29
N ARG A 46 8.15 5.06 -2.08
CA ARG A 46 9.61 5.09 -1.90
C ARG A 46 10.16 6.51 -2.07
N GLN A 47 9.69 7.26 -3.07
CA GLN A 47 10.07 8.66 -3.28
C GLN A 47 9.63 9.56 -2.11
N MET A 48 8.52 9.22 -1.45
CA MET A 48 8.08 9.88 -0.21
C MET A 48 8.83 9.43 1.05
N GLY A 49 9.82 8.55 0.94
CA GLY A 49 10.66 8.08 2.04
C GLY A 49 10.15 6.87 2.82
N TYR A 50 9.12 6.15 2.33
CA TYR A 50 8.70 4.90 3.00
C TYR A 50 9.68 3.76 2.68
N ALA A 51 10.19 3.12 3.73
CA ALA A 51 11.24 2.11 3.61
C ALA A 51 10.67 0.69 3.40
N ASN A 52 9.64 0.31 4.14
CA ASN A 52 9.22 -1.07 4.28
C ASN A 52 7.93 -1.35 3.48
N LEU A 53 8.06 -1.48 2.16
CA LEU A 53 6.93 -1.66 1.24
C LEU A 53 6.89 -3.07 0.64
N THR A 54 5.74 -3.73 0.73
CA THR A 54 5.49 -5.06 0.12
C THR A 54 4.35 -5.00 -0.88
N ASN A 55 4.55 -5.56 -2.07
CA ASN A 55 3.47 -5.82 -3.02
C ASN A 55 2.77 -7.13 -2.65
N GLY A 56 1.56 -7.02 -2.11
CA GLY A 56 0.69 -8.14 -1.73
C GLY A 56 -0.12 -8.70 -2.90
N ILE A 57 0.05 -8.22 -4.13
CA ILE A 57 -0.64 -8.68 -5.35
C ILE A 57 -2.15 -8.41 -5.32
N ASN A 58 -2.90 -9.25 -4.61
CA ASN A 58 -4.35 -9.18 -4.49
C ASN A 58 -4.82 -9.48 -3.06
N LYS A 59 -6.13 -9.31 -2.83
CA LYS A 59 -6.72 -9.48 -1.50
C LYS A 59 -6.49 -10.88 -0.96
N GLU A 60 -6.62 -11.90 -1.80
CA GLU A 60 -6.54 -13.31 -1.43
C GLU A 60 -5.10 -13.69 -1.03
N HIS A 61 -4.10 -13.17 -1.76
CA HIS A 61 -2.69 -13.38 -1.45
C HIS A 61 -2.29 -12.70 -0.13
N VAL A 62 -2.78 -11.50 0.14
CA VAL A 62 -2.58 -10.83 1.44
C VAL A 62 -3.25 -11.63 2.56
N ALA A 63 -4.51 -12.02 2.40
CA ALA A 63 -5.24 -12.78 3.41
C ALA A 63 -4.55 -14.10 3.76
N SER A 64 -4.12 -14.84 2.73
CA SER A 64 -3.39 -16.10 2.90
C SER A 64 -2.05 -15.93 3.59
N LYS A 65 -1.27 -14.89 3.22
CA LYS A 65 0.08 -14.67 3.75
C LYS A 65 0.10 -14.17 5.19
N TYR A 66 -0.88 -13.35 5.59
CA TYR A 66 -0.89 -12.68 6.88
C TYR A 66 -1.97 -13.20 7.85
N GLY A 67 -2.81 -14.14 7.42
CA GLY A 67 -3.84 -14.77 8.27
C GLY A 67 -4.97 -13.82 8.68
N ILE A 68 -5.37 -12.92 7.77
CA ILE A 68 -6.28 -11.79 8.03
C ILE A 68 -7.38 -11.64 6.98
#